data_AF-A0A6N2I933-F1
#
_entry.id   AF-A0A6N2I933-F1
#
_cell.length_a   1.000
_cell.length_b   1.000
_cell.length_c   1.000
_cell.angle_alpha   90.00
_cell.angle_beta   90.00
_cell.angle_gamma   90.00
#
_symmetry.space_group_name_H-M   'P 1'
#
loop_
_entity.id
_entity.type
_entity.pdbx_description
1 polymer ?
#
loop_
_entity_poly.entity_id
_entity_poly.type
_entity_poly.pdbx_seq_one_letter_code
_entity_poly.pdbx_strand_id
1 'polypeptide(L)'
;MEHRLIAIAAALAEIALILTHRRRTPSAPARATDWSYMAAGLGACAAGWLVIGRPGITWGDLSLTLMFGVILASEAGHAARSLSGRARAGWATVCAGGMASATWLLPDPLPFT
;
A
#
# COMPACT_ATOMS: atom_id res chain seq x y z
N MET A 1 3.26 -11.62 -15.79
CA MET A 1 1.99 -11.97 -15.09
C MET A 1 2.13 -12.08 -13.56
N GLU A 2 3.12 -12.81 -13.01
CA GLU A 2 3.20 -13.10 -11.56
C GLU A 2 3.42 -11.87 -10.67
N HIS A 3 4.10 -10.84 -11.16
CA HIS A 3 4.49 -9.69 -10.33
C HIS A 3 3.33 -8.73 -10.04
N ARG A 4 2.37 -8.57 -10.97
CA ARG A 4 1.17 -7.72 -10.76
C ARG A 4 0.15 -8.33 -9.81
N LEU A 5 0.13 -9.66 -9.71
CA LEU A 5 -0.70 -10.36 -8.71
C LEU A 5 -0.29 -9.99 -7.28
N ILE A 6 0.98 -9.66 -7.05
CA ILE A 6 1.48 -9.21 -5.74
C ILE A 6 0.85 -7.86 -5.36
N ALA A 7 0.82 -6.91 -6.30
CA ALA A 7 0.19 -5.60 -6.09
C ALA A 7 -1.31 -5.72 -5.80
N ILE A 8 -2.01 -6.54 -6.58
CA ILE A 8 -3.45 -6.79 -6.41
C ILE A 8 -3.73 -7.49 -5.07
N ALA A 9 -2.96 -8.52 -4.73
CA ALA A 9 -3.12 -9.25 -3.47
C ALA A 9 -2.84 -8.34 -2.27
N ALA A 10 -1.83 -7.48 -2.35
CA ALA A 10 -1.53 -6.48 -1.33
C ALA A 10 -2.71 -5.50 -1.16
N ALA A 11 -3.21 -4.94 -2.27
CA ALA A 11 -4.36 -4.04 -2.23
C ALA A 11 -5.60 -4.70 -1.61
N LEU A 12 -5.89 -5.96 -1.95
CA LEU A 12 -7.00 -6.71 -1.36
C LEU A 12 -6.80 -6.95 0.14
N ALA A 13 -5.59 -7.28 0.57
CA ALA A 13 -5.28 -7.47 1.99
C ALA A 13 -5.41 -6.15 2.78
N GLU A 14 -4.95 -5.04 2.21
CA GLU A 14 -5.09 -3.70 2.79
C GLU A 14 -6.56 -3.28 2.92
N ILE A 15 -7.35 -3.49 1.87
CA ILE A 15 -8.81 -3.26 1.89
C ILE A 15 -9.47 -4.12 2.97
N ALA A 16 -9.13 -5.41 3.06
CA ALA A 16 -9.68 -6.30 4.08
C ALA A 16 -9.33 -5.85 5.50
N LEU A 17 -8.11 -5.35 5.73
CA LEU A 17 -7.70 -4.77 7.02
C LEU A 17 -8.51 -3.53 7.37
N ILE A 18 -8.68 -2.61 6.42
CA ILE A 18 -9.45 -1.37 6.61
C ILE A 18 -10.92 -1.71 6.92
N LEU A 19 -11.53 -2.62 6.16
CA LEU A 19 -12.90 -3.08 6.38
C LEU A 19 -13.05 -3.77 7.74
N THR A 20 -12.09 -4.62 8.13
CA THR A 20 -12.10 -5.30 9.42
C THR A 20 -11.99 -4.30 10.58
N HIS A 21 -11.12 -3.30 10.44
CA HIS A 21 -11.00 -2.21 11.40
C HIS A 21 -12.32 -1.45 11.50
N ARG A 22 -12.88 -0.95 10.39
CA ARG A 22 -14.16 -0.21 10.38
C ARG A 22 -15.31 -1.01 11.00
N ARG A 23 -15.37 -2.33 10.79
CA ARG A 23 -16.36 -3.21 11.43
C ARG A 23 -16.19 -3.30 12.94
N ARG A 24 -14.94 -3.32 13.44
CA ARG A 24 -14.63 -3.43 14.87
C ARG A 24 -14.68 -2.09 15.61
N THR A 25 -14.50 -0.98 14.90
CA THR A 25 -14.53 0.38 15.46
C THR A 25 -15.43 1.31 14.63
N PRO A 26 -16.78 1.13 14.68
CA PRO A 26 -17.73 1.90 13.86
C PRO A 26 -17.75 3.40 14.16
N SER A 27 -17.34 3.79 15.38
CA SER A 27 -17.46 5.16 15.91
C SER A 27 -16.12 5.87 16.09
N ALA A 28 -15.04 5.36 15.51
CA ALA A 28 -13.75 6.05 15.58
C ALA A 28 -13.82 7.35 14.76
N PRO A 29 -13.54 8.53 15.35
CA PRO A 29 -13.50 9.77 14.59
C PRO A 29 -12.47 9.66 13.47
N ALA A 30 -12.80 10.23 12.30
CA ALA A 30 -11.88 10.35 11.17
C ALA A 30 -10.65 11.13 11.62
N ARG A 31 -9.59 10.40 12.00
CA ARG A 31 -8.37 10.99 12.52
C ARG A 31 -7.45 11.31 11.35
N ALA A 32 -6.82 12.48 11.41
CA ALA A 32 -5.89 12.96 10.40
C ALA A 32 -4.87 11.87 10.04
N THR A 33 -4.70 11.64 8.74
CA THR A 33 -3.75 10.68 8.17
C THR A 33 -2.38 10.91 8.78
N ASP A 34 -1.81 9.86 9.36
CA ASP A 34 -0.49 9.92 10.02
C ASP A 34 0.57 10.10 8.92
N TRP A 35 1.06 11.33 8.74
CA TRP A 35 2.07 11.69 7.72
C TRP A 35 3.29 10.77 7.74
N SER A 36 3.61 10.22 8.91
CA SER A 36 4.67 9.24 9.12
C SER A 36 4.50 7.99 8.27
N TYR A 37 3.26 7.49 8.13
CA TYR A 37 2.96 6.34 7.29
C TYR A 37 2.96 6.69 5.81
N MET A 38 2.52 7.89 5.43
CA MET A 38 2.62 8.32 4.03
C MET A 38 4.08 8.43 3.60
N ALA A 39 4.94 9.01 4.42
CA ALA A 39 6.38 9.11 4.15
C ALA A 39 7.04 7.73 4.03
N ALA A 40 6.68 6.79 4.92
CA ALA A 40 7.20 5.41 4.83
C ALA A 40 6.66 4.64 3.63
N GLY A 41 5.38 4.80 3.27
CA GLY A 41 4.80 4.20 2.07
C GLY A 41 5.50 4.69 0.81
N LEU A 42 5.76 6.00 0.73
CA LEU A 42 6.52 6.60 -0.37
C LEU A 42 7.96 6.09 -0.42
N GLY A 43 8.64 6.03 0.72
CA GLY A 43 9.99 5.47 0.83
C GLY A 43 10.05 3.99 0.42
N ALA A 44 9.05 3.20 0.80
CA ALA A 44 8.93 1.80 0.43
C ALA A 44 8.61 1.61 -1.06
N CYS A 45 7.80 2.49 -1.66
CA CYS A 45 7.58 2.53 -3.11
C CYS A 45 8.89 2.81 -3.85
N ALA A 46 9.66 3.81 -3.39
CA ALA A 46 10.95 4.15 -3.99
C ALA A 46 11.96 3.00 -3.85
N ALA A 47 12.03 2.36 -2.68
CA ALA A 47 12.86 1.18 -2.47
C ALA A 47 12.44 0.01 -3.39
N GLY A 48 11.14 -0.27 -3.48
CA GLY A 48 10.59 -1.28 -4.38
C GLY A 48 10.94 -0.99 -5.84
N TRP A 49 10.82 0.26 -6.28
CA TRP A 49 11.17 0.69 -7.64
C TRP A 49 12.66 0.49 -7.96
N LEU A 50 13.54 0.77 -6.99
CA LEU A 50 14.97 0.48 -7.14
C LEU A 50 15.23 -1.03 -7.24
N VAL A 51 14.55 -1.84 -6.43
CA VAL A 51 14.70 -3.31 -6.41
C VAL A 51 14.27 -3.94 -7.73
N ILE A 52 13.17 -3.47 -8.34
CA ILE A 52 12.65 -4.02 -9.59
C ILE A 52 13.39 -3.50 -10.85
N GLY A 53 14.53 -2.83 -10.69
CA GLY A 53 15.38 -2.43 -11.81
C GLY A 53 15.03 -1.08 -12.43
N ARG A 54 14.29 -0.23 -11.71
CA ARG A 54 14.05 1.17 -12.07
C ARG A 54 13.33 1.35 -13.44
N PRO A 55 12.19 0.66 -13.66
CA PRO A 55 11.45 0.72 -14.91
C PRO A 55 10.98 2.14 -15.22
N GLY A 56 10.78 2.41 -16.53
CA GLY A 56 10.25 3.68 -17.02
C GLY A 56 8.88 3.97 -16.43
N ILE A 57 8.70 5.20 -15.94
CA ILE A 57 7.48 5.59 -15.23
C ILE A 57 6.50 6.20 -16.24
N THR A 58 5.33 5.58 -16.38
CA THR A 58 4.18 6.20 -17.04
C THR A 58 3.30 6.90 -15.99
N TRP A 59 2.56 7.93 -16.38
CA TRP A 59 1.71 8.68 -15.44
C TRP A 59 0.60 7.83 -14.84
N GLY A 60 0.04 6.90 -15.62
CA GLY A 60 -0.99 5.96 -15.18
C GLY A 60 -0.46 5.02 -14.08
N ASP A 61 0.66 4.35 -14.33
CA ASP A 61 1.25 3.42 -13.37
C ASP A 61 1.76 4.15 -12.11
N LEU A 62 2.30 5.36 -12.27
CA LEU A 62 2.69 6.21 -11.14
C LEU A 62 1.49 6.55 -10.24
N SER A 63 0.36 6.94 -10.83
CA SER A 63 -0.84 7.26 -10.06
C SER A 63 -1.34 6.05 -9.26
N LEU A 64 -1.28 4.85 -9.83
CA LEU A 64 -1.64 3.59 -9.17
C LEU A 64 -0.65 3.27 -8.05
N THR A 65 0.65 3.33 -8.31
CA THR A 65 1.69 3.11 -7.30
C THR A 65 1.53 4.04 -6.10
N LEU A 66 1.24 5.32 -6.32
CA LEU A 66 1.05 6.29 -5.24
C LEU A 66 -0.28 6.06 -4.50
N MET A 67 -1.37 5.80 -5.23
CA MET A 67 -2.68 5.57 -4.62
C MET A 67 -2.67 4.33 -3.72
N PHE A 68 -2.14 3.20 -4.22
CA PHE A 68 -2.06 1.96 -3.46
C PHE A 68 -0.93 1.98 -2.43
N GLY A 69 0.27 2.38 -2.84
CA GLY A 69 1.47 2.28 -2.01
C GLY A 69 1.64 3.37 -0.97
N VAL A 70 0.91 4.49 -1.09
CA VAL A 70 0.98 5.60 -0.13
C VAL A 70 -0.35 5.80 0.57
N ILE A 71 -1.44 6.03 -0.18
CA ILE A 71 -2.73 6.37 0.43
C ILE A 71 -3.34 5.14 1.10
N LEU A 72 -3.54 4.06 0.33
CA LEU A 72 -4.15 2.84 0.86
C LEU A 72 -3.27 2.15 1.91
N ALA A 73 -1.96 2.04 1.64
CA ALA A 73 -1.00 1.48 2.59
C ALA A 73 -0.96 2.24 3.93
N SER A 74 -1.09 3.58 3.92
CA SER A 74 -1.13 4.37 5.16
C SER A 74 -2.38 4.11 5.98
N GLU A 75 -3.55 4.02 5.33
CA GLU A 75 -4.80 3.65 6.01
C GLU A 75 -4.73 2.22 6.56
N ALA A 76 -4.20 1.28 5.78
CA ALA A 76 -4.02 -0.11 6.19
C ALA A 76 -3.01 -0.25 7.34
N GLY A 77 -1.92 0.52 7.34
CA GLY A 77 -0.97 0.58 8.45
C GLY A 77 -1.60 1.09 9.74
N HIS A 78 -2.45 2.10 9.64
CA HIS A 78 -3.20 2.59 10.79
C HIS A 78 -4.20 1.54 11.31
N ALA A 79 -4.95 0.92 10.41
CA ALA A 79 -5.87 -0.17 10.74
C ALA A 79 -5.13 -1.35 11.40
N ALA A 80 -3.99 -1.76 10.87
CA ALA A 80 -3.16 -2.84 11.40
C ALA A 80 -2.60 -2.50 12.79
N ARG A 81 -2.12 -1.27 13.00
CA ARG A 81 -1.68 -0.80 14.33
C ARG A 81 -2.82 -0.80 15.33
N SER A 82 -3.99 -0.29 14.94
CA SER A 82 -5.18 -0.23 15.79
C SER A 82 -5.67 -1.62 16.19
N LEU A 83 -5.74 -2.55 15.23
CA LEU A 83 -6.17 -3.93 15.46
C LEU A 83 -5.14 -4.76 16.25
N SER A 84 -3.84 -4.56 16.00
CA SER A 84 -2.77 -5.32 16.66
C SER A 84 -2.35 -4.73 18.01
N GLY A 85 -2.63 -3.45 18.26
CA GLY A 85 -2.08 -2.67 19.38
C GLY A 85 -0.56 -2.42 19.28
N ARG A 86 0.10 -2.86 18.20
CA ARG A 86 1.56 -2.78 18.03
C ARG A 86 1.92 -1.82 16.90
N ALA A 87 2.77 -0.84 17.19
CA ALA A 87 3.28 0.09 16.18
C ALA A 87 4.03 -0.62 15.05
N ARG A 88 4.79 -1.69 15.36
CA ARG A 88 5.52 -2.49 14.36
C ARG A 88 4.61 -3.11 13.31
N ALA A 89 3.38 -3.50 13.66
CA ALA A 89 2.43 -4.08 12.71
C ALA A 89 2.04 -3.04 11.65
N GLY A 90 1.74 -1.80 12.08
CA GLY A 90 1.43 -0.72 11.14
C GLY A 90 2.58 -0.37 10.20
N TRP A 91 3.81 -0.30 10.73
CA TRP A 91 5.01 -0.07 9.90
C TRP A 91 5.25 -1.21 8.91
N ALA A 92 5.11 -2.47 9.33
CA ALA A 92 5.29 -3.62 8.46
C ALA A 92 4.27 -3.63 7.31
N THR A 93 2.99 -3.33 7.61
CA THR A 93 1.94 -3.23 6.60
C THR A 93 2.24 -2.13 5.58
N VAL A 94 2.63 -0.93 6.03
CA VAL A 94 2.95 0.19 5.14
C VAL A 94 4.16 -0.11 4.24
N CYS A 95 5.23 -0.67 4.82
CA CYS A 95 6.43 -1.01 4.05
C CYS A 95 6.13 -2.12 3.03
N ALA A 96 5.38 -3.14 3.41
CA ALA A 96 5.00 -4.23 2.51
C ALA A 96 4.09 -3.73 1.37
N GLY A 97 3.07 -2.92 1.71
CA GLY A 97 2.14 -2.32 0.74
C GLY A 97 2.83 -1.38 -0.25
N GLY A 98 3.73 -0.53 0.24
CA GLY A 98 4.53 0.36 -0.59
C GLY A 98 5.46 -0.40 -1.55
N MET A 99 6.19 -1.41 -1.06
CA MET A 99 7.04 -2.23 -1.93
C MET A 99 6.23 -3.02 -2.95
N ALA A 100 5.11 -3.62 -2.54
CA ALA A 100 4.23 -4.35 -3.44
C ALA A 100 3.67 -3.43 -4.54
N SER A 101 3.31 -2.19 -4.19
CA SER A 101 2.77 -1.21 -5.14
C SER A 101 3.78 -0.72 -6.19
N ALA A 102 5.09 -0.86 -5.94
CA ALA A 102 6.10 -0.59 -6.96
C ALA A 102 5.97 -1.55 -8.17
N THR A 103 5.40 -2.75 -7.97
CA THR A 103 5.21 -3.73 -9.05
C THR A 103 4.17 -3.30 -10.08
N TRP A 104 3.35 -2.27 -9.81
CA TRP A 104 2.50 -1.62 -10.82
C TRP A 104 3.30 -1.01 -11.97
N LEU A 105 4.54 -0.56 -11.69
CA LEU A 105 5.45 0.04 -12.67
C LEU A 105 6.09 -0.98 -13.62
N LEU A 106 5.83 -2.27 -13.43
CA LEU A 106 6.35 -3.29 -14.34
C LEU A 106 5.55 -3.29 -15.66
N PRO A 107 6.24 -3.44 -16.81
CA PRO A 107 5.67 -3.33 -18.15
C PRO A 107 4.80 -4.51 -18.60
N ASP A 108 4.45 -5.44 -17.69
CA ASP A 108 3.52 -6.52 -17.99
C ASP A 108 2.16 -5.95 -18.45
N PRO A 109 1.46 -6.53 -19.43
CA PRO A 109 0.13 -6.06 -19.83
C PRO A 109 -0.89 -6.18 -18.68
N LEU A 110 -1.90 -5.32 -18.65
CA LEU A 110 -3.01 -5.45 -17.70
C LEU A 110 -3.81 -6.71 -18.11
N PRO A 111 -4.33 -7.52 -17.18
CA PRO A 111 -5.21 -8.64 -17.52
C PRO A 111 -6.57 -8.22 -18.12
N PHE A 112 -6.76 -6.92 -18.35
CA PHE A 112 -7.99 -6.31 -18.87
C PHE A 112 -7.76 -5.53 -20.18
N THR A 113 -6.56 -5.64 -20.78
CA THR A 113 -6.23 -5.04 -22.09
C THR A 113 -6.08 -6.11 -23.15
#